data_AF-A0A376GWG6-F1
#
_entry.id   AF-A0A376GWG6-F1
#
_cell.length_a   1.000
_cell.length_b   1.000
_cell.length_c   1.000
_cell.angle_alpha   90.00
_cell.angle_beta   90.00
_cell.angle_gamma   90.00
#
_symmetry.space_group_name_H-M   'P 1'
#
loop_
_entity.id
_entity.type
_entity.pdbx_description
1 polymer ?
#
loop_
_entity_poly.entity_id
_entity_poly.type
_entity_poly.pdbx_seq_one_letter_code
_entity_poly.pdbx_strand_id
1 'polypeptide(L)'
;MIVKKLARKALFELTDEERHPNWADDPQAIKRRDRLLVILGIPIDLVRQDGETKETFQKRSHQYYFDLRPGLEERIVSGLLAGKKVKHLCETYQLSRSKLMYLREKYHLLKE
;
A
#
# COMPACT_ATOMS: atom_id res chain seq x y z
N MET A 1 8.56 10.51 16.86
CA MET A 1 7.39 11.34 17.24
C MET A 1 7.10 12.48 16.25
N ILE A 2 8.12 13.19 15.73
CA ILE A 2 7.94 14.31 14.79
C ILE A 2 7.20 13.90 13.50
N VAL A 3 7.55 12.75 12.91
CA VAL A 3 6.92 12.25 11.67
C VAL A 3 5.41 12.02 11.83
N LYS A 4 4.98 11.36 12.91
CA LYS A 4 3.54 11.15 13.18
C LYS A 4 2.80 12.47 13.43
N LYS A 5 3.43 13.45 14.09
CA LYS A 5 2.85 14.78 14.29
C LYS A 5 2.66 15.52 12.96
N LEU A 6 3.67 15.50 12.08
CA LEU A 6 3.58 16.07 10.74
C LEU A 6 2.52 15.37 9.88
N ALA A 7 2.43 14.04 9.96
CA ALA A 7 1.43 13.27 9.24
C ALA A 7 0.00 13.60 9.68
N ARG A 8 -0.26 13.78 10.99
CA ARG A 8 -1.57 14.22 11.49
C ARG A 8 -1.94 15.61 10.99
N LYS A 9 -0.98 16.54 11.02
CA LYS A 9 -1.21 17.91 10.53
C LYS A 9 -1.56 17.91 9.04
N ALA A 10 -0.75 17.21 8.22
CA ALA A 10 -1.00 17.10 6.79
C ALA A 10 -2.32 16.38 6.47
N LEU A 11 -2.72 15.40 7.29
CA LEU A 11 -4.00 14.71 7.14
C LEU A 11 -5.16 15.67 7.42
N PHE A 12 -5.09 16.41 8.54
CA PHE A 12 -6.10 17.41 8.89
C PHE A 12 -6.24 18.47 7.81
N GLU A 13 -5.14 19.03 7.32
CA GLU A 13 -5.15 20.03 6.24
C GLU A 13 -5.74 19.46 4.95
N LEU A 14 -5.42 18.21 4.59
CA LEU A 14 -5.92 17.58 3.37
C LEU A 14 -7.43 17.28 3.42
N THR A 15 -7.96 16.94 4.59
CA THR A 15 -9.37 16.58 4.78
C THR A 15 -10.22 17.74 5.27
N ASP A 16 -9.67 18.95 5.30
CA ASP A 16 -10.39 20.18 5.65
C ASP A 16 -11.30 20.57 4.47
N GLU A 17 -12.61 20.32 4.60
CA GLU A 17 -13.60 20.57 3.53
C GLU A 17 -13.76 22.05 3.20
N GLU A 18 -13.46 22.97 4.13
CA GLU A 18 -13.51 24.41 3.86
C GLU A 18 -12.37 24.84 2.92
N ARG A 19 -11.22 24.16 3.02
CA ARG A 19 -10.01 24.46 2.22
C ARG A 19 -9.90 23.61 0.97
N HIS A 20 -10.36 22.38 1.03
CA HIS A 20 -10.33 21.40 -0.05
C HIS A 20 -11.72 20.79 -0.23
N PRO A 21 -12.66 21.55 -0.80
CA PRO A 21 -13.97 21.00 -1.12
C PRO A 21 -13.81 19.83 -2.08
N ASN A 22 -14.62 18.78 -1.88
CA ASN A 22 -14.63 17.57 -2.71
C ASN A 22 -13.28 16.82 -2.76
N TRP A 23 -12.40 16.97 -1.76
CA TRP A 23 -11.16 16.18 -1.70
C TRP A 23 -11.40 14.67 -1.77
N ALA A 24 -12.57 14.22 -1.30
CA ALA A 24 -12.98 12.81 -1.33
C ALA A 24 -13.29 12.30 -2.75
N ASP A 25 -13.50 13.19 -3.71
CA ASP A 25 -13.69 12.84 -5.13
C ASP A 25 -12.38 12.86 -5.93
N ASP A 26 -11.31 13.42 -5.37
CA ASP A 26 -9.97 13.44 -5.99
C ASP A 26 -9.17 12.16 -5.65
N PRO A 27 -8.89 11.28 -6.64
CA PRO A 27 -8.11 10.07 -6.42
C PRO A 27 -6.70 10.33 -5.86
N GLN A 28 -6.08 11.47 -6.18
CA GLN A 28 -4.76 11.83 -5.66
C GLN A 28 -4.82 12.25 -4.20
N ALA A 29 -5.84 13.03 -3.81
CA ALA A 29 -6.10 13.37 -2.42
C ALA A 29 -6.39 12.12 -1.58
N ILE A 30 -7.23 11.20 -2.08
CA ILE A 30 -7.49 9.90 -1.43
C ILE A 30 -6.18 9.10 -1.25
N LYS A 31 -5.36 8.99 -2.29
CA LYS A 31 -4.07 8.29 -2.21
C LYS A 31 -3.11 8.95 -1.21
N ARG A 32 -3.11 10.29 -1.13
CA ARG A 32 -2.30 11.04 -0.17
C ARG A 32 -2.78 10.84 1.27
N ARG A 33 -4.10 10.89 1.49
CA ARG A 33 -4.74 10.58 2.78
C ARG A 33 -4.31 9.19 3.25
N ASP A 34 -4.42 8.19 2.39
CA ASP A 34 -4.11 6.81 2.73
C ASP A 34 -2.64 6.59 3.05
N ARG A 35 -1.73 7.27 2.34
CA ARG A 35 -0.30 7.27 2.70
C ARG A 35 -0.06 7.82 4.11
N LEU A 36 -0.77 8.89 4.48
CA LEU A 36 -0.68 9.47 5.81
C LEU A 36 -1.24 8.52 6.88
N LEU A 37 -2.37 7.86 6.61
CA LEU A 37 -2.95 6.85 7.50
C LEU A 37 -1.97 5.68 7.74
N VAL A 38 -1.26 5.21 6.71
CA VAL A 38 -0.20 4.19 6.86
C VAL A 38 0.91 4.66 7.82
N ILE A 39 1.39 5.91 7.70
CA ILE A 39 2.41 6.48 8.60
C ILE A 39 1.90 6.52 10.06
N LEU A 40 0.61 6.79 10.23
CA LEU A 40 -0.03 6.84 11.55
C LEU A 40 -0.28 5.44 12.14
N GLY A 41 -0.25 4.40 11.32
CA GLY A 41 -0.60 3.03 11.70
C GLY A 41 -2.10 2.80 11.77
N ILE A 42 -2.89 3.61 11.07
CA ILE A 42 -4.34 3.51 11.01
C ILE A 42 -4.71 2.54 9.85
N PRO A 43 -5.60 1.56 10.09
CA PRO A 43 -6.02 0.63 9.05
C PRO A 43 -6.76 1.35 7.92
N ILE A 44 -6.64 0.80 6.71
CA ILE A 44 -7.33 1.30 5.51
C ILE A 44 -8.12 0.14 4.93
N ASP A 45 -9.44 0.31 4.91
CA ASP A 45 -10.35 -0.70 4.39
C ASP A 45 -10.70 -0.35 2.94
N LEU A 46 -10.12 -1.11 2.02
CA LEU A 46 -10.51 -1.05 0.62
C LEU A 46 -11.85 -1.73 0.43
N VAL A 47 -12.78 -1.03 -0.20
CA VAL A 47 -14.07 -1.57 -0.59
C VAL A 47 -13.97 -2.19 -1.99
N ARG A 48 -14.58 -3.37 -2.15
CA ARG A 48 -14.71 -4.04 -3.44
C ARG A 48 -15.70 -3.27 -4.30
N GLN A 49 -15.36 -3.05 -5.57
CA GLN A 49 -16.26 -2.36 -6.50
C GLN A 49 -17.38 -3.30 -6.98
N ASP A 50 -18.52 -2.74 -7.36
CA ASP A 50 -19.62 -3.51 -7.95
C ASP A 50 -19.14 -4.20 -9.23
N GLY A 51 -19.41 -5.51 -9.34
CA GLY A 51 -18.96 -6.35 -10.46
C GLY A 51 -17.48 -6.77 -10.44
N GLU A 52 -16.64 -6.24 -9.55
CA GLU A 52 -15.24 -6.65 -9.42
C GLU A 52 -15.15 -8.10 -8.95
N THR A 53 -14.32 -8.96 -9.55
CA THR A 53 -14.14 -10.34 -9.04
C THR A 53 -13.31 -10.35 -7.75
N LYS A 54 -13.39 -11.44 -6.97
CA LYS A 54 -12.57 -11.59 -5.75
C LYS A 54 -11.07 -11.52 -6.06
N GLU A 55 -10.66 -12.10 -7.18
CA GLU A 55 -9.25 -12.12 -7.61
C GLU A 55 -8.78 -10.72 -8.03
N THR A 56 -9.59 -10.00 -8.83
CA THR A 56 -9.29 -8.62 -9.23
C THR A 56 -9.18 -7.71 -8.02
N PHE A 57 -10.11 -7.81 -7.08
CA PHE A 57 -10.07 -7.09 -5.81
C PHE A 57 -8.80 -7.39 -5.02
N GLN A 58 -8.41 -8.67 -4.93
CA GLN A 58 -7.20 -9.08 -4.21
C GLN A 58 -5.94 -8.51 -4.86
N LYS A 59 -5.81 -8.56 -6.19
CA LYS A 59 -4.68 -7.98 -6.94
C LYS A 59 -4.62 -6.47 -6.76
N ARG A 60 -5.77 -5.78 -6.87
CA ARG A 60 -5.86 -4.32 -6.63
C ARG A 60 -5.47 -3.96 -5.20
N SER A 61 -5.96 -4.70 -4.21
CA SER A 61 -5.62 -4.51 -2.80
C SER A 61 -4.13 -4.70 -2.51
N HIS A 62 -3.51 -5.72 -3.11
CA HIS A 62 -2.07 -5.93 -2.99
C HIS A 62 -1.27 -4.80 -3.66
N GLN A 63 -1.60 -4.37 -4.87
CA GLN A 63 -0.93 -3.24 -5.51
C GLN A 63 -1.08 -1.96 -4.67
N TYR A 64 -2.29 -1.69 -4.19
CA TYR A 64 -2.56 -0.53 -3.36
C TYR A 64 -1.71 -0.51 -2.09
N TYR A 65 -1.54 -1.67 -1.44
CA TYR A 65 -0.65 -1.79 -0.27
C TYR A 65 0.78 -1.31 -0.57
N PHE A 66 1.32 -1.64 -1.75
CA PHE A 66 2.66 -1.23 -2.17
C PHE A 66 2.72 0.24 -2.60
N ASP A 67 1.72 0.74 -3.31
CA ASP A 67 1.58 2.15 -3.71
C ASP A 67 1.60 3.14 -2.53
N LEU A 68 1.08 2.69 -1.39
CA LEU A 68 1.06 3.44 -0.13
C LEU A 68 2.39 3.41 0.63
N ARG A 69 3.34 2.54 0.22
CA ARG A 69 4.63 2.34 0.87
C ARG A 69 5.77 2.53 -0.15
N PRO A 70 6.12 3.80 -0.47
CA PRO A 70 7.15 4.09 -1.46
C PRO A 70 8.46 3.35 -1.20
N GLY A 71 9.01 2.74 -2.25
CA GLY A 71 10.26 1.96 -2.20
C GLY A 71 10.17 0.58 -1.56
N LEU A 72 9.02 0.19 -0.96
CA LEU A 72 8.89 -1.14 -0.37
C LEU A 72 8.86 -2.24 -1.43
N GLU A 73 8.11 -2.02 -2.51
CA GLU A 73 8.00 -2.96 -3.63
C GLU A 73 9.38 -3.26 -4.25
N GLU A 74 10.12 -2.22 -4.62
CA GLU A 74 11.47 -2.31 -5.19
C GLU A 74 12.44 -3.07 -4.28
N ARG A 75 12.40 -2.81 -2.96
CA ARG A 75 13.25 -3.51 -1.97
C ARG A 75 12.93 -4.99 -1.87
N ILE A 76 11.64 -5.35 -1.93
CA ILE A 76 11.21 -6.75 -1.90
C ILE A 76 11.59 -7.46 -3.20
N VAL A 77 11.32 -6.84 -4.35
CA VAL A 77 11.70 -7.38 -5.67
C VAL A 77 13.21 -7.58 -5.77
N SER A 78 14.01 -6.60 -5.36
CA SER A 78 15.48 -6.72 -5.31
C SER A 78 15.92 -7.85 -4.38
N GLY A 79 15.26 -8.01 -3.24
CA GLY A 79 15.51 -9.13 -2.32
C GLY A 79 15.19 -10.50 -2.93
N LEU A 80 14.10 -10.61 -3.68
CA LEU A 80 13.72 -11.83 -4.39
C LEU A 80 14.73 -12.18 -5.48
N LEU A 81 15.15 -11.20 -6.27
CA LEU A 81 16.17 -11.36 -7.31
C LEU A 81 17.53 -11.79 -6.72
N ALA A 82 17.89 -11.28 -5.54
CA ALA A 82 19.08 -11.69 -4.80
C ALA A 82 18.97 -13.08 -4.15
N GLY A 83 17.88 -13.83 -4.40
CA GLY A 83 17.69 -15.19 -3.88
C GLY A 83 17.30 -15.26 -2.40
N LYS A 84 16.88 -14.14 -1.77
CA LYS A 84 16.42 -14.17 -0.38
C LYS A 84 15.18 -15.06 -0.26
N LYS A 85 15.16 -15.91 0.78
CA LYS A 85 14.02 -16.79 1.05
C LYS A 85 12.75 -15.99 1.35
N VAL A 86 11.62 -16.46 0.83
CA VAL A 86 10.28 -15.88 1.06
C VAL A 86 10.01 -15.63 2.55
N LYS A 87 10.30 -16.63 3.40
CA LYS A 87 10.10 -16.54 4.85
C LYS A 87 10.84 -15.32 5.44
N HIS A 88 12.10 -15.14 5.05
CA HIS A 88 12.93 -14.04 5.54
C HIS A 88 12.40 -12.68 5.10
N LEU A 89 11.93 -12.55 3.86
CA LEU A 89 11.34 -11.30 3.37
C LEU A 89 10.00 -11.00 4.07
N CYS A 90 9.16 -12.00 4.32
CA CYS A 90 7.91 -11.82 5.06
C CYS A 90 8.17 -11.32 6.49
N GLU A 91 9.15 -11.90 7.20
CA GLU A 91 9.51 -11.49 8.56
C GLU A 91 10.13 -10.08 8.58
N THR A 92 11.07 -9.81 7.68
CA THR A 92 11.79 -8.52 7.60
C THR A 92 10.84 -7.35 7.35
N TYR A 93 9.87 -7.53 6.46
CA TYR A 93 8.94 -6.46 6.06
C TYR A 93 7.54 -6.60 6.68
N GLN A 94 7.35 -7.54 7.61
CA GLN A 94 6.06 -7.85 8.23
C GLN A 94 4.93 -8.01 7.19
N LEU A 95 5.23 -8.77 6.13
CA LEU A 95 4.38 -8.91 4.96
C LEU A 95 3.71 -10.30 4.92
N SER A 96 2.45 -10.36 4.52
CA SER A 96 1.77 -11.64 4.30
C SER A 96 2.31 -12.36 3.08
N ARG A 97 2.34 -13.70 3.13
CA ARG A 97 2.78 -14.52 1.98
C ARG A 97 2.03 -14.20 0.69
N SER A 98 0.73 -13.88 0.78
CA SER A 98 -0.11 -13.51 -0.38
C SER A 98 0.41 -12.29 -1.13
N LYS A 99 0.89 -11.26 -0.43
CA LYS A 99 1.44 -10.04 -1.05
C LYS A 99 2.78 -10.31 -1.72
N LEU A 100 3.58 -11.21 -1.16
CA LEU A 100 4.85 -11.62 -1.75
C LEU A 100 4.62 -12.49 -2.99
N MET A 101 3.67 -13.43 -2.95
CA MET A 101 3.27 -14.21 -4.12
C MET A 101 2.75 -13.32 -5.24
N TYR A 102 1.95 -12.30 -4.91
CA TYR A 102 1.52 -11.30 -5.88
C TYR A 102 2.69 -10.62 -6.58
N LEU A 103 3.75 -10.20 -5.87
CA LEU A 103 4.94 -9.62 -6.50
C LEU A 103 5.70 -10.65 -7.36
N ARG A 104 5.75 -11.92 -6.94
CA ARG A 104 6.37 -12.97 -7.77
C ARG A 104 5.60 -13.19 -9.07
N GLU A 105 4.28 -13.20 -9.02
CA GLU A 105 3.43 -13.29 -10.21
C GLU A 105 3.59 -12.06 -11.11
N LYS A 106 3.46 -10.86 -10.52
CA LYS A 106 3.56 -9.57 -11.24
C LYS A 106 4.88 -9.40 -11.99
N TYR A 107 5.98 -9.84 -11.40
CA TYR A 107 7.33 -9.70 -11.97
C TYR A 107 7.87 -11.00 -12.59
N HIS A 108 7.03 -12.02 -12.78
CA HIS A 108 7.44 -13.32 -13.34
C HIS A 108 8.65 -13.96 -12.62
N LEU A 109 8.72 -13.82 -11.30
CA LEU A 109 9.79 -14.37 -10.43
C LEU A 109 9.44 -15.74 -9.84
N LEU A 110 8.41 -16.39 -10.37
CA LEU A 110 8.13 -17.80 -10.12
C LEU A 110 9.16 -18.59 -10.93
N LYS A 111 10.24 -19.04 -10.27
CA LYS A 111 11.16 -20.00 -10.86
C LYS A 111 10.37 -21.29 -11.15
N GLU A 112 10.57 -21.81 -12.37
CA GLU A 112 10.37 -23.23 -12.70
C GLU A 112 11.15 -24.13 -11.71
#